data_AF-A0A2M8L2R9-F1
#
_entry.id   AF-A0A2M8L2R9-F1
#
_cell.length_a   1.000
_cell.length_b   1.000
_cell.length_c   1.000
_cell.angle_alpha   90.00
_cell.angle_beta   90.00
_cell.angle_gamma   90.00
#
_symmetry.space_group_name_H-M   'P 1'
#
loop_
_entity.id
_entity.type
_entity.pdbx_description
1 polymer ?
#
loop_
_entity_poly.entity_id
_entity_poly.type
_entity_poly.pdbx_seq_one_letter_code
_entity_poly.pdbx_strand_id
1 'polypeptide(L)'
;PTRVSNSINNLKLQITNSKLIKLFSLFVFVIILFALGIFLEKKIKENVNIKTVVVEDVIVKSDKERVLVSRVIDGDTVELSDKRKVRYIGINSPEMTDKRAEVLCFAKMAKAKNEKMVLNKTIELEKDVSDKDKYGRLLRYIWVNGQMVNLNLIKNGYAKIATYPPDVKYKDIFLDASKTAKKLICNKI
;
A
#
# COMPACT_ATOMS: atom_id res chain seq x y z
N PRO A 1 -50.80 -67.00 -31.26
CA PRO A 1 -50.62 -65.61 -31.78
C PRO A 1 -50.44 -64.52 -30.70
N THR A 2 -51.03 -64.67 -29.50
CA THR A 2 -51.17 -63.58 -28.50
C THR A 2 -49.97 -63.36 -27.58
N ARG A 3 -49.08 -64.35 -27.38
CA ARG A 3 -47.94 -64.23 -26.45
C ARG A 3 -46.75 -63.44 -27.03
N VAL A 4 -46.50 -63.58 -28.33
CA VAL A 4 -45.40 -62.88 -29.02
C VAL A 4 -45.73 -61.41 -29.25
N SER A 5 -46.98 -61.09 -29.60
CA SER A 5 -47.45 -59.70 -29.79
C SER A 5 -47.37 -58.88 -28.50
N ASN A 6 -47.73 -59.46 -27.36
CA ASN A 6 -47.66 -58.78 -26.07
C ASN A 6 -46.21 -58.52 -25.61
N SER A 7 -45.29 -59.44 -25.92
CA SER A 7 -43.86 -59.27 -25.63
C SER A 7 -43.23 -58.13 -26.45
N ILE A 8 -43.55 -58.05 -27.75
CA ILE A 8 -43.06 -56.98 -28.63
C ILE A 8 -43.61 -55.61 -28.22
N ASN A 9 -44.88 -55.54 -27.81
CA ASN A 9 -45.50 -54.29 -27.35
C ASN A 9 -44.87 -53.79 -26.04
N ASN A 10 -44.60 -54.69 -25.09
CA ASN A 10 -43.91 -54.35 -23.84
C ASN A 10 -42.47 -53.86 -24.08
N LEU A 11 -41.75 -54.48 -25.03
CA LEU A 11 -40.40 -54.05 -25.40
C LEU A 11 -40.40 -52.68 -26.09
N LYS A 12 -41.37 -52.41 -26.98
CA LYS A 12 -41.57 -51.09 -27.60
C LYS A 12 -41.92 -50.02 -26.56
N LEU A 13 -42.75 -50.35 -25.56
CA LEU A 13 -43.07 -49.46 -24.44
C LEU A 13 -41.84 -49.14 -23.59
N GLN A 14 -41.01 -50.15 -23.27
CA GLN A 14 -39.76 -49.92 -22.52
C GLN A 14 -38.76 -49.05 -23.29
N ILE A 15 -38.60 -49.30 -24.59
CA ILE A 15 -37.68 -48.52 -25.45
C ILE A 15 -38.17 -47.06 -25.58
N THR A 16 -39.46 -46.83 -25.80
CA THR A 16 -40.04 -45.48 -25.89
C THR A 16 -39.91 -44.71 -24.58
N ASN A 17 -40.19 -45.36 -23.43
CA ASN A 17 -39.97 -44.77 -22.12
C ASN A 17 -38.49 -44.40 -21.88
N SER A 18 -37.55 -45.26 -22.28
CA SER A 18 -36.11 -44.97 -22.13
C SER A 18 -35.63 -43.79 -22.99
N LYS A 19 -36.18 -43.63 -24.21
CA LYS A 19 -35.87 -42.49 -25.09
C LYS A 19 -36.48 -41.20 -24.54
N LEU A 20 -37.69 -41.26 -24.01
CA LEU A 20 -38.38 -40.11 -23.41
C LEU A 20 -37.65 -39.63 -22.14
N ILE A 21 -37.20 -40.55 -21.28
CA ILE A 21 -36.40 -40.22 -20.09
C ILE A 21 -35.06 -39.57 -20.48
N LYS A 22 -34.38 -40.08 -21.52
CA LYS A 22 -33.13 -39.49 -22.02
C LYS A 22 -33.34 -38.10 -22.63
N LEU A 23 -34.44 -37.90 -23.35
CA LEU A 23 -34.79 -36.60 -23.92
C LEU A 23 -35.12 -35.59 -22.82
N PHE A 24 -35.86 -36.02 -21.80
CA PHE A 24 -36.15 -35.21 -20.62
C PHE A 24 -34.88 -34.90 -19.82
N SER A 25 -33.98 -35.87 -19.62
CA SER A 25 -32.71 -35.63 -18.93
C SER A 25 -31.80 -34.68 -19.70
N LEU A 26 -31.80 -34.75 -21.04
CA LEU A 26 -31.04 -33.82 -21.89
C LEU A 26 -31.60 -32.40 -21.77
N PHE A 27 -32.93 -32.25 -21.77
CA PHE A 27 -33.59 -30.96 -21.60
C PHE A 27 -33.29 -30.33 -20.23
N VAL A 28 -33.39 -31.13 -19.15
CA VAL A 28 -33.03 -30.69 -17.79
C VAL A 28 -31.55 -30.28 -17.72
N PHE A 29 -30.66 -31.03 -18.37
CA PHE A 29 -29.24 -30.71 -18.41
C PHE A 29 -28.96 -29.37 -19.12
N VAL A 30 -29.64 -29.09 -20.24
CA VAL A 30 -29.52 -27.81 -20.95
C VAL A 30 -30.02 -26.64 -20.09
N ILE A 31 -31.12 -26.82 -19.36
CA ILE A 31 -31.63 -25.80 -18.43
C ILE A 31 -30.61 -25.53 -17.31
N ILE A 32 -29.99 -26.57 -16.77
CA ILE A 32 -28.96 -26.43 -15.72
C ILE A 32 -27.74 -25.67 -16.26
N LEU A 33 -27.27 -25.99 -17.47
CA LEU A 33 -26.16 -25.26 -18.11
C LEU A 33 -26.50 -23.79 -18.34
N PHE A 34 -27.73 -23.50 -18.78
CA PHE A 34 -28.19 -22.14 -19.00
C PHE A 34 -28.28 -21.35 -17.67
N ALA A 35 -28.83 -21.96 -16.61
CA ALA A 35 -28.90 -21.36 -15.28
C ALA A 35 -27.51 -21.14 -14.67
N LEU A 36 -26.56 -22.07 -14.86
CA LEU A 36 -25.16 -21.92 -14.47
C LEU A 36 -24.50 -20.75 -15.20
N GLY A 37 -24.76 -20.57 -16.50
CA GLY A 37 -24.28 -19.43 -17.27
C GLY A 37 -24.76 -18.09 -16.70
N ILE A 38 -26.06 -17.95 -16.45
CA ILE A 38 -26.65 -16.75 -15.83
C ILE A 38 -26.05 -16.48 -14.45
N PHE A 39 -25.87 -17.53 -13.64
CA PHE A 39 -25.28 -17.40 -12.31
C PHE A 39 -23.82 -16.94 -12.35
N LEU A 40 -23.02 -17.49 -13.28
CA LEU A 40 -21.63 -17.07 -13.50
C LEU A 40 -21.54 -15.60 -13.95
N GLU A 41 -22.40 -15.19 -14.88
CA GLU A 41 -22.44 -13.80 -15.36
C GLU A 41 -22.75 -12.82 -14.22
N LYS A 42 -23.70 -13.16 -13.35
CA LYS A 42 -24.05 -12.35 -12.16
C LYS A 42 -22.87 -12.22 -11.20
N LYS A 43 -22.17 -13.32 -10.91
CA LYS A 43 -21.00 -13.33 -10.01
C LYS A 43 -19.81 -12.55 -10.57
N ILE A 44 -19.65 -12.50 -11.89
CA ILE A 44 -18.63 -11.67 -12.55
C ILE A 44 -18.98 -10.19 -12.40
N LYS A 45 -20.23 -9.79 -12.68
CA LYS A 45 -20.69 -8.39 -12.56
C LYS A 45 -20.55 -7.86 -11.12
N GLU A 46 -20.85 -8.69 -10.11
CA GLU A 46 -20.72 -8.33 -8.70
C GLU A 46 -19.26 -8.07 -8.29
N ASN A 47 -18.30 -8.89 -8.73
CA ASN A 47 -16.87 -8.71 -8.45
C ASN A 47 -16.24 -7.54 -9.22
N VAL A 48 -16.68 -7.27 -10.44
CA VAL A 48 -16.22 -6.10 -11.21
C VAL A 48 -16.70 -4.81 -10.55
N ASN A 49 -17.96 -4.77 -10.10
CA ASN A 49 -18.52 -3.58 -9.46
C ASN A 49 -17.79 -3.25 -8.13
N ILE A 50 -17.36 -4.26 -7.37
CA ILE A 50 -16.53 -4.03 -6.16
C ILE A 50 -15.14 -3.53 -6.52
N LYS A 51 -14.52 -4.03 -7.61
CA LYS A 51 -13.22 -3.49 -8.04
C LYS A 51 -13.33 -2.05 -8.54
N THR A 52 -14.35 -1.70 -9.32
CA THR A 52 -14.52 -0.35 -9.89
C THR A 52 -14.92 0.69 -8.84
N VAL A 53 -15.82 0.36 -7.91
CA VAL A 53 -16.21 1.27 -6.81
C VAL A 53 -15.01 1.60 -5.91
N VAL A 54 -14.07 0.65 -5.73
CA VAL A 54 -12.83 0.91 -4.96
C VAL A 54 -11.81 1.73 -5.76
N VAL A 55 -11.88 1.81 -7.11
CA VAL A 55 -10.93 2.67 -7.87
C VAL A 55 -11.42 4.11 -7.97
N GLU A 56 -12.74 4.35 -8.02
CA GLU A 56 -13.30 5.71 -8.04
C GLU A 56 -13.18 6.41 -6.66
N ASP A 57 -13.46 5.70 -5.55
CA ASP A 57 -13.40 6.29 -4.20
C ASP A 57 -11.99 6.36 -3.60
N VAL A 58 -10.99 5.72 -4.25
CA VAL A 58 -9.56 5.84 -3.87
C VAL A 58 -8.88 7.04 -4.56
N ILE A 59 -9.62 7.86 -5.32
CA ILE A 59 -9.28 9.29 -5.44
C ILE A 59 -9.67 9.99 -4.13
N VAL A 60 -9.19 9.46 -3.00
CA VAL A 60 -8.96 10.24 -1.80
C VAL A 60 -7.94 11.27 -2.23
N LYS A 61 -8.42 12.48 -2.51
CA LYS A 61 -7.61 13.67 -2.62
C LYS A 61 -6.72 13.65 -1.37
N SER A 62 -5.46 13.27 -1.53
CA SER A 62 -4.50 13.30 -0.44
C SER A 62 -4.45 14.75 0.01
N ASP A 63 -5.02 15.06 1.18
CA ASP A 63 -4.96 16.40 1.81
C ASP A 63 -3.51 16.81 2.15
N LYS A 64 -2.54 15.97 1.79
CA LYS A 64 -1.12 16.24 1.94
C LYS A 64 -0.69 17.18 0.82
N GLU A 65 -0.20 18.34 1.24
CA GLU A 65 0.45 19.29 0.35
C GLU A 65 1.61 18.62 -0.40
N ARG A 66 1.67 18.83 -1.72
CA ARG A 66 2.71 18.29 -2.59
C ARG A 66 3.67 19.38 -3.03
N VAL A 67 4.97 19.17 -2.82
CA VAL A 67 5.98 20.19 -3.10
C VAL A 67 7.33 19.55 -3.42
N LEU A 68 8.11 20.21 -4.29
CA LEU A 68 9.43 19.76 -4.69
C LEU A 68 10.46 20.03 -3.59
N VAL A 69 11.35 19.06 -3.32
CA VAL A 69 12.54 19.29 -2.49
C VAL A 69 13.65 19.88 -3.34
N SER A 70 14.11 21.08 -2.96
CA SER A 70 15.19 21.79 -3.65
C SER A 70 16.57 21.49 -3.05
N ARG A 71 16.63 21.19 -1.75
CA ARG A 71 17.89 20.92 -1.04
C ARG A 71 17.66 20.06 0.19
N VAL A 72 18.59 19.15 0.45
CA VAL A 72 18.66 18.42 1.72
C VAL A 72 19.72 19.05 2.61
N ILE A 73 19.31 19.45 3.83
CA ILE A 73 20.19 20.13 4.77
C ILE A 73 21.02 19.07 5.52
N ASP A 74 20.33 18.09 6.10
CA ASP A 74 20.87 16.97 6.89
C ASP A 74 19.97 15.72 6.74
N GLY A 75 20.11 14.74 7.66
CA GLY A 75 19.38 13.47 7.60
C GLY A 75 17.87 13.57 7.86
N ASP A 76 17.36 14.67 8.41
CA ASP A 76 15.95 14.83 8.80
C ASP A 76 15.38 16.24 8.58
N THR A 77 16.13 17.09 7.87
CA THR A 77 15.72 18.45 7.51
C THR A 77 15.96 18.72 6.02
N VAL A 78 14.94 19.28 5.36
CA VAL A 78 14.98 19.65 3.94
C VAL A 78 14.51 21.09 3.71
N GLU A 79 14.91 21.66 2.59
CA GLU A 79 14.37 22.89 2.03
C GLU A 79 13.58 22.57 0.76
N LEU A 80 12.40 23.18 0.68
CA LEU A 80 11.45 23.03 -0.42
C LEU A 80 11.76 24.02 -1.55
N SER A 81 11.15 23.85 -2.71
CA SER A 81 11.29 24.76 -3.86
C SER A 81 10.87 26.19 -3.53
N ASP A 82 9.93 26.37 -2.61
CA ASP A 82 9.44 27.66 -2.13
C ASP A 82 10.17 28.20 -0.90
N LYS A 83 11.35 27.66 -0.59
CA LYS A 83 12.25 28.07 0.52
C LYS A 83 11.76 27.76 1.92
N ARG A 84 10.58 27.17 2.10
CA ARG A 84 10.18 26.64 3.41
C ARG A 84 11.13 25.51 3.81
N LYS A 85 11.44 25.44 5.10
CA LYS A 85 12.21 24.33 5.68
C LYS A 85 11.27 23.38 6.40
N VAL A 86 11.54 22.10 6.30
CA VAL A 86 10.75 21.04 6.93
C VAL A 86 11.64 20.21 7.82
N ARG A 87 11.24 20.05 9.08
CA ARG A 87 11.86 19.17 10.07
C ARG A 87 10.98 17.92 10.22
N TYR A 88 11.61 16.75 10.10
CA TYR A 88 10.87 15.50 10.10
C TYR A 88 10.41 15.18 11.53
N ILE A 89 9.12 14.91 11.70
CA ILE A 89 8.55 14.54 13.00
C ILE A 89 9.01 13.15 13.43
N GLY A 90 9.25 12.98 14.72
CA GLY A 90 9.42 11.66 15.36
C GLY A 90 10.81 11.04 15.19
N ILE A 91 11.74 11.71 14.49
CA ILE A 91 13.09 11.21 14.23
C ILE A 91 14.15 12.28 14.50
N ASN A 92 15.36 11.84 14.85
CA ASN A 92 16.54 12.69 14.94
C ASN A 92 17.76 12.03 14.28
N SER A 93 18.44 12.78 13.42
CA SER A 93 19.68 12.43 12.76
C SER A 93 20.82 13.32 13.24
N PRO A 94 22.09 12.89 13.14
CA PRO A 94 23.22 13.75 13.46
C PRO A 94 23.28 14.99 12.56
N GLU A 95 23.50 16.14 13.18
CA GLU A 95 23.60 17.44 12.50
C GLU A 95 24.89 17.53 11.68
N MET A 96 24.81 18.10 10.47
CA MET A 96 25.98 18.30 9.59
C MET A 96 27.00 19.30 10.14
N THR A 97 26.61 20.10 11.14
CA THR A 97 27.48 21.10 11.79
C THR A 97 28.31 20.53 12.93
N ASP A 98 28.08 19.28 13.35
CA ASP A 98 28.87 18.64 14.40
C ASP A 98 30.27 18.30 13.88
N LYS A 99 31.31 18.84 14.54
CA LYS A 99 32.71 18.71 14.12
C LYS A 99 33.37 17.41 14.59
N ARG A 100 32.73 16.63 15.47
CA ARG A 100 33.28 15.36 15.95
C ARG A 100 33.29 14.35 14.79
N ALA A 101 34.46 13.80 14.48
CA ALA A 101 34.67 13.01 13.27
C ALA A 101 33.69 11.84 13.12
N GLU A 102 33.42 11.11 14.20
CA GLU A 102 32.47 9.99 14.20
C GLU A 102 31.05 10.45 13.91
N VAL A 103 30.61 11.54 14.55
CA VAL A 103 29.27 12.10 14.38
C VAL A 103 29.07 12.61 12.96
N LEU A 104 30.05 13.35 12.44
CA LEU A 104 30.01 13.89 11.08
C LEU A 104 29.94 12.79 10.02
N CYS A 105 30.59 11.65 10.25
CA CYS A 105 30.49 10.51 9.36
C CYS A 105 29.04 9.99 9.27
N PHE A 106 28.37 9.80 10.42
CA PHE A 106 26.96 9.41 10.43
C PHE A 106 26.05 10.49 9.84
N ALA A 107 26.32 11.78 10.10
CA ALA A 107 25.59 12.90 9.51
C ALA A 107 25.64 12.85 7.98
N LYS A 108 26.83 12.65 7.40
CA LYS A 108 27.03 12.52 5.94
C LYS A 108 26.27 11.33 5.37
N MET A 109 26.31 10.18 6.04
CA MET A 109 25.58 8.99 5.61
C MET A 109 24.05 9.19 5.67
N ALA A 110 23.54 9.81 6.74
CA ALA A 110 22.12 10.10 6.91
C ALA A 110 21.63 11.10 5.87
N LYS A 111 22.37 12.19 5.66
CA LYS A 111 22.10 13.18 4.61
C LYS A 111 22.08 12.53 3.23
N ALA A 112 23.10 11.76 2.87
CA ALA A 112 23.18 11.09 1.57
C ALA A 112 22.02 10.10 1.35
N LYS A 113 21.58 9.41 2.42
CA LYS A 113 20.38 8.57 2.33
C LYS A 113 19.13 9.41 2.09
N ASN A 114 18.95 10.50 2.83
CA ASN A 114 17.81 11.39 2.68
C ASN A 114 17.78 11.99 1.26
N GLU A 115 18.91 12.47 0.75
CA GLU A 115 19.08 12.95 -0.65
C GLU A 115 18.60 11.94 -1.68
N LYS A 116 19.06 10.69 -1.59
CA LYS A 116 18.60 9.61 -2.49
C LYS A 116 17.09 9.40 -2.45
N MET A 117 16.48 9.62 -1.28
CA MET A 117 15.05 9.43 -1.07
C MET A 117 14.21 10.59 -1.58
N VAL A 118 14.64 11.84 -1.38
CA VAL A 118 13.75 13.01 -1.55
C VAL A 118 14.27 14.12 -2.47
N LEU A 119 15.59 14.22 -2.71
CA LEU A 119 16.13 15.33 -3.51
C LEU A 119 15.59 15.30 -4.93
N ASN A 120 15.20 16.47 -5.46
CA ASN A 120 14.61 16.64 -6.79
C ASN A 120 13.33 15.81 -7.02
N LYS A 121 12.61 15.46 -5.93
CA LYS A 121 11.32 14.78 -6.00
C LYS A 121 10.24 15.61 -5.35
N THR A 122 9.03 15.45 -5.86
CA THR A 122 7.82 15.94 -5.21
C THR A 122 7.50 15.05 -4.03
N ILE A 123 7.48 15.65 -2.83
CA ILE A 123 7.11 14.97 -1.59
C ILE A 123 5.72 15.40 -1.16
N GLU A 124 5.07 14.54 -0.40
CA GLU A 124 3.81 14.81 0.29
C GLU A 124 4.10 15.13 1.75
N LEU A 125 3.59 16.29 2.20
CA LEU A 125 3.76 16.80 3.55
C LEU A 125 2.53 16.47 4.39
N GLU A 126 2.71 15.67 5.42
CA GLU A 126 1.66 15.38 6.38
C GLU A 126 1.95 16.06 7.72
N LYS A 127 1.07 16.98 8.11
CA LYS A 127 1.11 17.61 9.43
C LYS A 127 0.53 16.67 10.48
N ASP A 128 1.07 16.73 11.69
CA ASP A 128 0.40 16.19 12.87
C ASP A 128 -0.37 17.31 13.58
N VAL A 129 -0.12 17.57 14.86
CA VAL A 129 -0.80 18.61 15.63
C VAL A 129 -0.13 19.97 15.43
N SER A 130 1.19 20.02 15.62
CA SER A 130 1.98 21.26 15.53
C SER A 130 2.28 21.62 14.07
N ASP A 131 2.22 22.91 13.73
CA ASP A 131 2.58 23.36 12.39
C ASP A 131 4.08 23.61 12.23
N LYS A 132 4.67 24.36 13.16
CA LYS A 132 6.07 24.82 13.11
C LYS A 132 6.76 24.66 14.44
N ASP A 133 8.08 24.48 14.41
CA ASP A 133 8.91 24.60 15.59
C ASP A 133 9.30 26.06 15.88
N LYS A 134 10.02 26.28 16.99
CA LYS A 134 10.50 27.60 17.42
C LYS A 134 11.46 28.29 16.44
N TYR A 135 11.99 27.56 15.45
CA TYR A 135 12.87 28.10 14.41
C TYR A 135 12.12 28.38 13.10
N GLY A 136 10.79 28.21 13.10
CA GLY A 136 9.94 28.44 11.93
C GLY A 136 9.97 27.31 10.89
N ARG A 137 10.58 26.16 11.20
CA ARG A 137 10.56 24.98 10.31
C ARG A 137 9.20 24.31 10.43
N LEU A 138 8.61 23.91 9.29
CA LEU A 138 7.41 23.08 9.29
C LEU A 138 7.71 21.72 9.94
N LEU A 139 6.81 21.24 10.79
CA LEU A 139 6.88 19.90 11.37
C LEU A 139 6.01 18.98 10.52
N ARG A 140 6.62 18.00 9.83
CA ARG A 140 5.89 17.09 8.94
C ARG A 140 6.41 15.65 8.99
N TYR A 141 5.53 14.70 8.69
CA TYR A 141 5.90 13.40 8.14
C TYR A 141 6.04 13.50 6.63
N ILE A 142 7.11 12.92 6.09
CA ILE A 142 7.44 13.02 4.67
C ILE A 142 7.09 11.74 3.95
N TRP A 143 6.41 11.89 2.81
CA TRP A 143 6.01 10.77 1.96
C TRP A 143 6.52 10.95 0.53
N VAL A 144 7.00 9.86 -0.07
CA VAL A 144 7.36 9.77 -1.49
C VAL A 144 6.66 8.55 -2.05
N ASN A 145 5.77 8.73 -3.03
CA ASN A 145 5.05 7.63 -3.68
C ASN A 145 4.39 6.67 -2.67
N GLY A 146 3.71 7.20 -1.65
CA GLY A 146 3.06 6.43 -0.58
C GLY A 146 4.01 5.82 0.46
N GLN A 147 5.33 5.99 0.33
CA GLN A 147 6.31 5.50 1.31
C GLN A 147 6.72 6.60 2.29
N MET A 148 6.61 6.32 3.59
CA MET A 148 7.05 7.24 4.63
C MET A 148 8.57 7.25 4.76
N VAL A 149 9.18 8.41 4.52
CA VAL A 149 10.63 8.61 4.56
C VAL A 149 11.15 8.50 5.99
N ASN A 150 10.43 9.08 6.96
CA ASN A 150 10.81 9.05 8.38
C ASN A 150 11.05 7.62 8.87
N LEU A 151 10.10 6.72 8.57
CA LEU A 151 10.17 5.31 8.91
C LEU A 151 11.34 4.60 8.23
N ASN A 152 11.60 4.90 6.95
CA ASN A 152 12.69 4.28 6.20
C ASN A 152 14.06 4.64 6.79
N LEU A 153 14.23 5.90 7.20
CA LEU A 153 15.46 6.37 7.84
C LEU A 153 15.71 5.63 9.15
N ILE A 154 14.69 5.44 9.99
CA ILE A 154 14.80 4.64 11.23
C ILE A 154 15.16 3.19 10.90
N LYS A 155 14.40 2.52 10.03
CA LYS A 155 14.60 1.10 9.69
C LYS A 155 16.01 0.82 9.18
N ASN A 156 16.60 1.76 8.46
CA ASN A 156 17.96 1.61 7.95
C ASN A 156 19.04 2.24 8.84
N GLY A 157 18.67 2.71 10.05
CA GLY A 157 19.56 3.22 11.09
C GLY A 157 20.07 4.65 10.88
N TYR A 158 19.62 5.35 9.84
CA TYR A 158 20.09 6.70 9.49
C TYR A 158 19.51 7.79 10.40
N ALA A 159 18.48 7.46 11.18
CA ALA A 159 17.93 8.32 12.21
C ALA A 159 17.50 7.47 13.42
N LYS A 160 17.46 8.10 14.59
CA LYS A 160 16.91 7.52 15.82
C LYS A 160 15.51 8.05 16.07
N ILE A 161 14.69 7.31 16.80
CA ILE A 161 13.40 7.82 17.27
C ILE A 161 13.61 9.02 18.21
N ALA A 162 12.80 10.06 18.04
CA ALA A 162 12.76 11.23 18.91
C ALA A 162 11.31 11.67 19.08
N THR A 163 10.74 11.44 20.26
CA THR A 163 9.31 11.67 20.53
C THR A 163 9.12 12.99 21.27
N TYR A 164 8.31 13.89 20.70
CA TYR A 164 7.95 15.17 21.30
C TYR A 164 6.44 15.37 21.20
N PRO A 165 5.68 15.24 22.30
CA PRO A 165 4.26 15.59 22.30
C PRO A 165 4.04 17.05 21.89
N PRO A 166 2.94 17.38 21.20
CA PRO A 166 1.81 16.50 20.85
C PRO A 166 2.02 15.64 19.58
N ASP A 167 3.16 15.76 18.88
CA ASP A 167 3.38 15.16 17.56
C ASP A 167 3.84 13.69 17.64
N VAL A 168 2.91 12.79 17.93
CA VAL A 168 3.17 11.37 18.24
C VAL A 168 2.37 10.38 17.40
N LYS A 169 1.71 10.81 16.33
CA LYS A 169 0.82 9.96 15.49
C LYS A 169 1.41 8.61 15.09
N TYR A 170 2.71 8.55 14.78
CA TYR A 170 3.40 7.32 14.35
C TYR A 170 4.42 6.78 15.35
N LYS A 171 4.36 7.21 16.61
CA LYS A 171 5.34 6.86 17.65
C LYS A 171 5.56 5.36 17.77
N ASP A 172 4.49 4.57 17.83
CA ASP A 172 4.60 3.12 18.06
C ASP A 172 5.23 2.40 16.86
N ILE A 173 4.89 2.83 15.64
CA ILE A 173 5.50 2.33 14.40
C ILE A 173 7.01 2.66 14.38
N PHE A 174 7.38 3.87 14.82
CA PHE A 174 8.80 4.27 14.91
C PHE A 174 9.53 3.49 15.99
N LEU A 175 8.88 3.21 17.12
CA LEU A 175 9.46 2.42 18.20
C LEU A 175 9.75 1.00 17.71
N ASP A 176 8.81 0.35 17.04
CA ASP A 176 9.01 -1.00 16.51
C ASP A 176 10.06 -1.06 15.40
N ALA A 177 10.08 -0.04 14.53
CA ALA A 177 11.14 0.10 13.53
C ALA A 177 12.52 0.28 14.16
N SER A 178 12.62 0.98 15.29
CA SER A 178 13.89 1.20 15.98
C SER A 178 14.48 -0.08 16.56
N LYS A 179 13.64 -1.03 17.01
CA LYS A 179 14.06 -2.34 17.54
C LYS A 179 14.75 -3.21 16.49
N THR A 180 14.37 -3.05 15.23
CA THR A 180 14.88 -3.84 14.09
C THR A 180 15.76 -3.01 13.16
N ALA A 181 16.16 -1.81 13.60
CA ALA A 181 16.97 -0.90 12.79
C ALA A 181 18.33 -1.51 12.46
N LYS A 182 18.75 -1.34 11.20
CA LYS A 182 20.10 -1.76 10.78
C LYS A 182 21.16 -1.00 11.58
N LYS A 183 22.17 -1.72 12.04
CA LYS A 183 23.36 -1.10 12.63
C LYS A 183 24.16 -0.42 11.52
N LEU A 184 24.21 0.91 11.55
CA LEU A 184 25.11 1.68 10.69
C LEU A 184 26.52 1.65 11.29
N ILE A 185 27.48 1.37 10.43
CA ILE A 185 28.91 1.38 10.75
C ILE A 185 29.54 2.45 9.89
N CYS A 186 30.15 3.44 10.54
CA CYS A 186 31.04 4.35 9.86
C CYS A 186 32.42 3.67 9.73
N ASN A 187 32.75 3.22 8.53
CA ASN A 187 34.15 2.93 8.21
C ASN A 187 34.77 4.25 7.79
N LYS A 188 35.77 4.73 8.53
CA LYS A 188 36.60 5.87 8.11
C LYS A 188 37.10 5.57 6.69
N ILE A 189 36.64 6.35 5.71
CA ILE A 189 37.25 6.43 4.38
C ILE A 189 38.46 7.35 4.51
#